data_AF-A0A4Q3RMJ0-F1
#
_entry.id   AF-A0A4Q3RMJ0-F1
#
_cell.length_a   1.000
_cell.length_b   1.000
_cell.length_c   1.000
_cell.angle_alpha   90.00
_cell.angle_beta   90.00
_cell.angle_gamma   90.00
#
_symmetry.space_group_name_H-M   'P 1'
#
loop_
_entity.id
_entity.type
_entity.pdbx_description
1 polymer ?
#
loop_
_entity_poly.entity_id
_entity_poly.type
_entity_poly.pdbx_seq_one_letter_code
_entity_poly.pdbx_strand_id
1 'polypeptide(L)'
;LSAEQIGKRVVSPIDINGGTTVEEAAKIFLKILKGEGSWAQNAVVLANAAMALNCMGDYKNYEEAYNSAVESLESGAAYRSFQKLISLQ
;
A
#
# COMPACT_ATOMS: atom_id res chain seq x y z
N LEU A 1 -18.11 0.39 -4.95
CA LEU A 1 -17.21 -0.71 -4.58
C LEU A 1 -17.12 -0.73 -3.06
N SER A 2 -17.48 -1.84 -2.40
CA SER A 2 -17.36 -1.99 -0.94
C SER A 2 -15.91 -2.26 -0.52
N ALA A 3 -15.63 -2.16 0.78
CA ALA A 3 -14.30 -2.48 1.32
C ALA A 3 -13.90 -3.93 1.05
N GLU A 4 -14.85 -4.88 1.08
CA GLU A 4 -14.59 -6.27 0.71
C GLU A 4 -14.25 -6.44 -0.77
N GLN A 5 -14.91 -5.68 -1.64
CA GLN A 5 -14.68 -5.74 -3.09
C GLN A 5 -13.30 -5.20 -3.51
N ILE A 6 -12.72 -4.30 -2.71
CA ILE A 6 -11.44 -3.63 -3.00
C ILE A 6 -10.32 -4.27 -2.16
N GLY A 7 -10.44 -4.26 -0.84
CA GLY A 7 -9.39 -4.73 0.07
C GLY A 7 -9.32 -6.24 0.27
N LYS A 8 -10.21 -7.01 -0.38
CA LYS A 8 -10.42 -8.46 -0.20
C LYS A 8 -10.84 -8.88 1.22
N ARG A 9 -10.69 -8.02 2.25
CA ARG A 9 -11.11 -8.21 3.64
C ARG A 9 -11.41 -6.87 4.33
N VAL A 10 -12.27 -6.89 5.33
CA VAL A 10 -12.59 -5.74 6.19
C VAL A 10 -11.51 -5.59 7.26
N VAL A 11 -11.07 -4.36 7.50
CA VAL A 11 -10.13 -3.99 8.58
C VAL A 11 -10.80 -3.01 9.54
N SER A 12 -10.40 -3.01 10.81
CA SER A 12 -10.86 -2.00 11.76
C SER A 12 -10.04 -0.72 11.60
N PRO A 13 -10.64 0.48 11.73
CA PRO A 13 -9.89 1.74 11.70
C PRO A 13 -8.72 1.81 12.71
N ILE A 14 -8.86 1.13 13.86
CA ILE A 14 -7.81 1.10 14.88
C ILE A 14 -6.56 0.32 14.42
N ASP A 15 -6.73 -0.67 13.53
CA ASP A 15 -5.64 -1.52 13.04
C ASP A 15 -4.78 -0.83 11.98
N ILE A 16 -5.27 0.28 11.42
CA ILE A 16 -4.63 1.06 10.35
C ILE A 16 -4.23 2.47 10.82
N ASN A 17 -4.10 2.67 12.15
CA ASN A 17 -3.63 3.92 12.71
C ASN A 17 -2.23 4.28 12.16
N GLY A 18 -2.06 5.53 11.74
CA GLY A 18 -0.85 6.04 11.10
C GLY A 18 0.20 6.61 12.05
N GLY A 19 0.04 6.46 13.37
CA GLY A 19 0.86 7.14 14.38
C GLY A 19 0.30 8.51 14.76
N THR A 20 0.84 9.06 15.85
CA THR A 20 0.43 10.34 16.44
C THR A 20 1.46 11.44 16.23
N THR A 21 2.70 11.09 15.86
CA THR A 21 3.76 12.04 15.49
C THR A 21 4.26 11.79 14.07
N VAL A 22 5.00 12.76 13.51
CA VAL A 22 5.64 12.63 12.20
C VAL A 22 6.63 11.47 12.19
N GLU A 23 7.38 11.28 13.27
CA GLU A 23 8.37 10.20 13.42
C GLU A 23 7.71 8.82 13.47
N GLU A 24 6.58 8.71 14.17
CA GLU A 24 5.78 7.47 14.20
C GLU A 24 5.22 7.14 12.82
N ALA A 25 4.63 8.13 12.14
CA ALA A 25 4.11 7.97 10.80
C ALA A 25 5.20 7.57 9.79
N ALA A 26 6.37 8.19 9.86
CA ALA A 26 7.52 7.86 9.01
C ALA A 26 8.00 6.42 9.25
N LYS A 27 8.04 5.96 10.50
CA LYS A 27 8.40 4.56 10.84
C LYS A 27 7.36 3.58 10.29
N ILE A 28 6.07 3.85 10.45
CA ILE A 28 4.99 3.01 9.92
C ILE A 28 5.06 2.95 8.39
N PHE A 29 5.21 4.10 7.74
CA PHE A 29 5.36 4.21 6.29
C PHE A 29 6.52 3.36 5.77
N LEU A 30 7.72 3.52 6.35
CA LEU A 30 8.91 2.75 5.96
C LEU A 30 8.74 1.26 6.19
N LYS A 31 8.13 0.87 7.31
CA LYS A 31 7.85 -0.53 7.64
C LYS A 31 6.91 -1.16 6.61
N ILE A 32 5.84 -0.46 6.23
CA ILE A 32 4.92 -0.93 5.18
C ILE A 32 5.66 -1.06 3.84
N LEU A 33 6.41 -0.05 3.39
CA LEU A 33 7.12 -0.13 2.10
C LEU A 33 8.10 -1.29 2.00
N LYS A 34 8.67 -1.73 3.13
CA LYS A 34 9.55 -2.92 3.21
C LYS A 34 8.79 -4.25 3.25
N GLY A 35 7.45 -4.22 3.20
CA GLY A 35 6.60 -5.41 3.36
C GLY A 35 6.44 -5.88 4.81
N GLU A 36 6.93 -5.11 5.79
CA GLU A 36 6.98 -5.50 7.19
C GLU A 36 5.77 -5.00 8.00
N GLY A 37 4.82 -4.29 7.37
CA GLY A 37 3.61 -3.78 8.01
C GLY A 37 2.72 -4.89 8.59
N SER A 38 1.79 -4.53 9.48
CA SER A 38 0.77 -5.48 9.90
C SER A 38 -0.07 -5.92 8.70
N TRP A 39 -0.73 -7.08 8.82
CA TRP A 39 -1.62 -7.54 7.77
C TRP A 39 -2.69 -6.48 7.40
N ALA A 40 -3.28 -5.81 8.38
CA ALA A 40 -4.29 -4.77 8.14
C ALA A 40 -3.70 -3.52 7.47
N GLN A 41 -2.51 -3.10 7.88
CA GLN A 41 -1.78 -1.98 7.27
C GLN A 41 -1.42 -2.26 5.81
N ASN A 42 -0.87 -3.44 5.53
CA ASN A 42 -0.55 -3.83 4.15
C ASN A 42 -1.84 -3.95 3.32
N ALA A 43 -2.91 -4.54 3.86
CA ALA A 43 -4.18 -4.69 3.16
C ALA A 43 -4.78 -3.33 2.72
N VAL A 44 -4.81 -2.34 3.62
CA VAL A 44 -5.36 -1.01 3.26
C VAL A 44 -4.49 -0.26 2.26
N VAL A 45 -3.16 -0.40 2.34
CA VAL A 45 -2.23 0.23 1.38
C VAL A 45 -2.35 -0.42 0.00
N LEU A 46 -2.43 -1.74 -0.07
CA LEU A 46 -2.63 -2.47 -1.32
C LEU A 46 -3.98 -2.12 -1.97
N ALA A 47 -5.05 -2.04 -1.17
CA ALA A 47 -6.37 -1.66 -1.64
C ALA A 47 -6.37 -0.26 -2.30
N ASN A 48 -5.76 0.72 -1.65
CA ASN A 48 -5.66 2.09 -2.14
C ASN A 48 -4.74 2.21 -3.36
N ALA A 49 -3.59 1.53 -3.36
CA ALA A 49 -2.67 1.50 -4.49
C ALA A 49 -3.33 0.85 -5.72
N ALA A 50 -3.99 -0.28 -5.54
CA ALA A 50 -4.74 -0.96 -6.59
C ALA A 50 -5.86 -0.08 -7.18
N MET A 51 -6.57 0.64 -6.33
CA MET A 51 -7.59 1.58 -6.80
C MET A 51 -6.99 2.71 -7.63
N ALA A 52 -5.88 3.30 -7.16
CA ALA A 52 -5.18 4.34 -7.91
C ALA A 52 -4.69 3.82 -9.27
N LEU A 53 -4.09 2.63 -9.29
CA LEU A 53 -3.65 1.96 -10.52
C LEU A 53 -4.82 1.71 -11.48
N ASN A 54 -5.93 1.16 -10.99
CA ASN A 54 -7.12 0.90 -11.79
C ASN A 54 -7.72 2.20 -12.36
N CYS A 55 -7.70 3.29 -11.60
CA CYS A 55 -8.18 4.60 -12.07
C CYS A 55 -7.29 5.24 -13.16
N MET A 56 -6.04 4.82 -13.33
CA MET A 56 -5.21 5.30 -14.44
C MET A 56 -5.63 4.71 -15.80
N GLY A 57 -6.41 3.63 -15.80
CA GLY A 57 -6.95 3.00 -17.02
C GLY A 57 -5.99 2.05 -17.74
N ASP A 58 -4.79 1.85 -17.22
CA ASP A 58 -3.77 0.95 -17.80
C ASP A 58 -4.00 -0.54 -17.46
N TYR A 59 -4.94 -0.84 -16.57
CA TYR A 59 -5.28 -2.19 -16.11
C TYR A 59 -6.66 -2.59 -16.62
N LYS A 60 -6.82 -3.85 -17.08
CA LYS A 60 -8.10 -4.31 -17.64
C LYS A 60 -9.20 -4.39 -16.60
N ASN A 61 -8.82 -4.64 -15.35
CA ASN A 61 -9.73 -4.74 -14.21
C ASN A 61 -8.98 -4.50 -12.90
N TYR A 62 -9.76 -4.40 -11.82
CA TYR A 62 -9.25 -4.18 -10.48
C TYR A 62 -8.30 -5.29 -9.99
N GLU A 63 -8.52 -6.54 -10.39
CA GLU A 63 -7.72 -7.68 -9.94
C GLU A 63 -6.28 -7.61 -10.49
N GLU A 64 -6.12 -7.24 -11.77
CA GLU A 64 -4.80 -7.01 -12.36
C GLU A 64 -4.07 -5.84 -11.67
N ALA A 65 -4.79 -4.75 -11.38
CA ALA A 65 -4.24 -3.62 -10.63
C ALA A 65 -3.84 -4.02 -9.20
N TYR A 66 -4.65 -4.85 -8.54
CA TYR A 66 -4.36 -5.37 -7.19
C TYR A 66 -3.12 -6.26 -7.19
N ASN A 67 -3.00 -7.20 -8.13
CA ASN A 67 -1.84 -8.07 -8.23
C ASN A 67 -0.56 -7.27 -8.48
N SER A 68 -0.64 -6.18 -9.25
CA SER A 68 0.50 -5.28 -9.49
C SER A 68 0.88 -4.48 -8.24
N ALA A 69 -0.10 -4.05 -7.44
CA ALA A 69 0.16 -3.44 -6.13
C ALA A 69 0.84 -4.42 -5.17
N VAL A 70 0.40 -5.70 -5.15
CA VAL A 70 1.01 -6.78 -4.35
C VAL A 70 2.45 -7.01 -4.78
N GLU A 71 2.69 -7.19 -6.08
CA GLU A 71 4.04 -7.40 -6.63
C GLU A 71 4.96 -6.24 -6.27
N SER A 72 4.49 -4.99 -6.39
CA SER A 72 5.27 -3.81 -6.04
C SER A 72 5.72 -3.79 -4.58
N LEU A 73 4.84 -4.22 -3.66
CA LEU A 73 5.13 -4.28 -2.23
C LEU A 73 6.04 -5.46 -1.88
N GLU A 74 5.65 -6.69 -2.28
CA GLU A 74 6.32 -7.93 -1.88
C GLU A 74 7.70 -8.09 -2.53
N SER A 75 7.88 -7.60 -3.76
CA SER A 75 9.20 -7.60 -4.42
C SER A 75 10.15 -6.54 -3.86
N GLY A 76 9.65 -5.65 -2.98
CA GLY A 76 10.39 -4.48 -2.47
C GLY A 76 10.58 -3.36 -3.51
N ALA A 77 9.88 -3.40 -4.65
CA ALA A 77 9.98 -2.36 -5.68
C ALA A 77 9.52 -1.00 -5.14
N ALA A 78 8.46 -0.98 -4.33
CA ALA A 78 7.97 0.24 -3.69
C ALA A 78 9.05 0.90 -2.80
N TYR A 79 9.76 0.11 -1.99
CA TYR A 79 10.86 0.60 -1.17
C TYR A 79 12.04 1.11 -2.01
N ARG A 80 12.43 0.38 -3.06
CA ARG A 80 13.50 0.80 -3.97
C ARG A 80 13.17 2.12 -4.68
N SER A 81 11.93 2.30 -5.13
CA SER A 81 11.46 3.56 -5.73
C SER A 81 11.54 4.72 -4.74
N PHE A 82 11.15 4.50 -3.48
CA PHE A 82 11.31 5.51 -2.43
C PHE A 82 12.79 5.85 -2.19
N GLN A 83 13.67 4.86 -2.05
CA GLN A 83 15.11 5.09 -1.90
C GLN A 83 15.70 5.87 -3.09
N LYS A 84 15.23 5.55 -4.31
CA LYS A 84 15.64 6.27 -5.51
C LYS A 84 15.21 7.74 -5.44
N LEU A 85 13.96 8.02 -5.06
CA LEU A 85 13.48 9.39 -4.87
C LEU A 85 14.35 10.16 -3.87
N ILE A 86 14.66 9.57 -2.73
CA ILE A 86 15.52 10.20 -1.71
C ILE A 86 16.93 10.46 -2.25
N SER A 87 17.50 9.57 -3.07
CA SER A 87 18.82 9.78 -3.67
C SER A 87 18.87 10.90 -4.73
N LEU A 88 17.71 11.41 -5.16
CA LEU A 88 17.57 12.47 -6.16
C LEU A 88 17.26 13.84 -5.55
N GLN A 89 17.05 13.91 -4.24
CA GLN A 89 16.83 15.15 -3.48
C GLN A 89 18.15 15.73 -2.99
#